data_AF-A0A9E0KH93-F1
#
_entry.id   AF-A0A9E0KH93-F1
#
_cell.length_a   1.000
_cell.length_b   1.000
_cell.length_c   1.000
_cell.angle_alpha   90.00
_cell.angle_beta   90.00
_cell.angle_gamma   90.00
#
_symmetry.space_group_name_H-M   'P 1'
#
loop_
_entity.id
_entity.type
_entity.pdbx_description
1 polymer ?
#
loop_
_entity_poly.entity_id
_entity_poly.type
_entity_poly.pdbx_seq_one_letter_code
_entity_poly.pdbx_strand_id
1 'polypeptide(L)'
;MKFTKTLFRFGAVVLLASVFASCSKMGGLPAEYITVNPNPLEVKANKVEAEITGTFPEKYFAKKAILEVTPVLRYEGGEAVGTTVIYQGEKVKDNNKVVAYKTGGKFTQNISFDYVPGMKKSKLFLTFKAKIGKKEIQIPEVEIAQGTIVTATLANPLEIAGATGADAFQRVIQEKYEAAILFQIQRAELQKKALTTAEVVALQKQLTETQKADNKQIASLGIASFASPDGPTDLNEKLAANRKKNTEGFLTKELKKSKIDATVDAKFIAEDWDGFQELMMQSDIQDKELILRVLSMYNDPAQREKEIKNLSAAYTKIADQILPQLRRSKLELVVDVIGKSDEQILAIAKAEPSKLSLEELLYGASIATSASEKAYITGQAISLFPEDWRAYNNLATLKFADGNVDEAKALLATAVAKGGDQPQVNFNLGLVELTAKNYKKAQEYFGKSAGVGEALAEAQGVAYIQSGEYNKAVTAFGNSTSNNAALANLLAGNYQKATAVVDAVKNPTADTYYLKALIGARSSNKDQVISSLTKAIQADKSYAKKAACDIEFAKYLIDSDFLAIVK
;
A
#
# COMPACT_ATOMS: atom_id res chain seq x y z
N MET A 1 -31.67 37.82 -5.73
CA MET A 1 -31.76 38.92 -6.71
C MET A 1 -30.39 39.59 -6.81
N LYS A 2 -29.74 39.42 -7.97
CA LYS A 2 -28.48 40.01 -8.46
C LYS A 2 -27.29 40.10 -7.49
N PHE A 3 -26.51 39.02 -7.45
CA PHE A 3 -25.13 38.96 -6.96
C PHE A 3 -24.20 39.83 -7.82
N THR A 4 -23.55 40.82 -7.22
CA THR A 4 -22.40 41.53 -7.79
C THR A 4 -21.12 40.74 -7.50
N LYS A 5 -20.43 40.32 -8.58
CA LYS A 5 -19.10 39.71 -8.55
C LYS A 5 -18.07 40.74 -8.09
N THR A 6 -17.58 40.63 -6.86
CA THR A 6 -16.42 41.39 -6.40
C THR A 6 -15.15 40.62 -6.78
N LEU A 7 -14.63 40.94 -7.97
CA LEU A 7 -13.27 40.58 -8.38
C LEU A 7 -12.29 41.21 -7.39
N PHE A 8 -11.46 40.40 -6.73
CA PHE A 8 -10.29 40.86 -5.97
C PHE A 8 -9.24 41.36 -6.98
N ARG A 9 -9.46 42.56 -7.52
CA ARG A 9 -8.43 43.34 -8.22
C ARG A 9 -7.59 44.01 -7.15
N PHE A 10 -6.36 43.55 -6.95
CA PHE A 10 -5.30 44.42 -6.45
C PHE A 10 -4.98 45.44 -7.56
N GLY A 11 -5.86 46.42 -7.70
CA GLY A 11 -5.68 47.59 -8.54
C GLY A 11 -5.34 48.77 -7.64
N ALA A 12 -4.10 48.84 -7.16
CA ALA A 12 -3.56 50.10 -6.71
C ALA A 12 -3.17 50.91 -7.96
N VAL A 13 -4.15 51.61 -8.56
CA VAL A 13 -3.87 52.70 -9.48
C VAL A 13 -3.36 53.85 -8.63
N VAL A 14 -2.06 53.82 -8.34
CA VAL A 14 -1.34 55.02 -7.95
C VAL A 14 -0.92 55.68 -9.25
N LEU A 15 -1.70 56.67 -9.69
CA LEU A 15 -1.33 57.64 -10.70
C LEU A 15 -0.18 58.49 -10.15
N LEU A 16 1.02 57.92 -10.09
CA LEU A 16 2.25 58.69 -9.94
C LEU A 16 2.63 59.17 -11.33
N ALA A 17 2.18 60.37 -11.67
CA ALA A 17 2.75 61.16 -12.75
C ALA A 17 4.23 61.41 -12.44
N SER A 18 5.09 60.45 -12.78
CA SER A 18 6.53 60.62 -12.73
C SER A 18 6.94 61.48 -13.91
N VAL A 19 7.40 62.67 -13.57
CA VAL A 19 7.95 63.67 -14.46
C VAL A 19 9.07 63.03 -15.28
N PHE A 20 8.87 62.93 -16.60
CA PHE A 20 9.91 62.66 -17.59
C PHE A 20 10.91 63.83 -17.62
N ALA A 21 11.80 63.91 -16.63
CA ALA A 21 12.92 64.83 -16.62
C ALA A 21 14.22 64.04 -16.57
N SER A 22 14.77 63.69 -17.74
CA SER A 22 16.17 63.93 -18.12
C SER A 22 16.58 63.10 -19.36
N CYS A 23 17.42 63.69 -20.20
CA CYS A 23 17.82 63.26 -21.54
C CYS A 23 18.65 61.95 -21.61
N SER A 24 18.02 60.80 -21.42
CA SER A 24 18.57 59.52 -21.89
C SER A 24 17.46 58.68 -22.53
N LYS A 25 17.64 58.33 -23.81
CA LYS A 25 16.61 57.75 -24.69
C LYS A 25 16.09 56.36 -24.29
N MET A 26 16.48 55.80 -23.14
CA MET A 26 16.02 54.52 -22.58
C MET A 26 16.07 54.60 -21.05
N GLY A 27 15.00 55.07 -20.42
CA GLY A 27 14.85 55.12 -18.96
C GLY A 27 14.37 53.80 -18.35
N GLY A 28 13.97 53.82 -17.07
CA GLY A 28 13.33 52.67 -16.42
C GLY A 28 12.10 52.19 -17.18
N LEU A 29 11.93 50.86 -17.27
CA LEU A 29 10.75 50.24 -17.87
C LEU A 29 9.70 50.03 -16.77
N PRO A 30 8.55 50.72 -16.80
CA PRO A 30 7.56 50.57 -15.72
C PRO A 30 6.99 49.14 -15.65
N ALA A 31 6.73 48.66 -14.42
CA ALA A 31 6.21 47.32 -14.18
C ALA A 31 4.86 47.04 -14.87
N GLU A 32 4.04 48.07 -15.10
CA GLU A 32 2.76 47.97 -15.83
C GLU A 32 2.89 47.51 -17.28
N TYR A 33 4.08 47.63 -17.88
CA TYR A 33 4.38 47.10 -19.22
C TYR A 33 4.80 45.63 -19.21
N ILE A 34 4.88 45.01 -18.04
CA ILE A 34 5.35 43.64 -17.87
C ILE A 34 4.28 42.84 -17.11
N THR A 35 3.96 41.67 -17.63
CA THR A 35 3.07 40.71 -16.97
C THR A 35 3.79 39.38 -16.81
N VAL A 36 3.52 38.72 -15.70
CA VAL A 36 4.06 37.40 -15.36
C VAL A 36 2.89 36.45 -15.18
N ASN A 37 2.98 35.27 -15.77
CA ASN A 37 1.96 34.24 -15.64
C ASN A 37 2.62 32.88 -15.31
N PRO A 38 2.29 32.25 -14.16
CA PRO A 38 1.37 32.71 -13.12
C PRO A 38 1.95 33.85 -12.25
N ASN A 39 1.08 34.64 -11.64
CA ASN A 39 1.43 35.63 -10.59
C ASN A 39 0.35 35.61 -9.48
N PRO A 40 0.65 35.18 -8.24
CA PRO A 40 1.97 34.75 -7.73
C PRO A 40 2.60 33.58 -8.49
N LEU A 41 3.91 33.41 -8.37
CA LEU A 41 4.61 32.25 -8.95
C LEU A 41 4.10 30.97 -8.29
N GLU A 42 4.24 29.83 -8.93
CA GLU A 42 3.79 28.54 -8.39
C GLU A 42 4.82 27.44 -8.62
N VAL A 43 4.98 26.56 -7.63
CA VAL A 43 5.76 25.33 -7.77
C VAL A 43 4.91 24.27 -8.46
N LYS A 44 5.41 23.77 -9.59
CA LYS A 44 4.87 22.61 -10.29
C LYS A 44 6.01 21.70 -10.68
N ALA A 45 5.89 20.40 -10.41
CA ALA A 45 6.94 19.42 -10.71
C ALA A 45 8.33 19.76 -10.12
N ASN A 46 8.37 20.33 -8.90
CA ASN A 46 9.56 20.91 -8.26
C ASN A 46 10.24 22.05 -9.04
N LYS A 47 9.52 22.73 -9.93
CA LYS A 47 10.02 23.88 -10.67
C LYS A 47 9.15 25.10 -10.45
N VAL A 48 9.77 26.26 -10.47
CA VAL A 48 9.11 27.56 -10.57
C VAL A 48 9.20 27.98 -12.03
N GLU A 49 8.07 27.88 -12.73
CA GLU A 49 7.97 28.23 -14.14
C GLU A 49 7.00 29.39 -14.32
N ALA A 50 7.37 30.32 -15.20
CA ALA A 50 6.50 31.42 -15.57
C ALA A 50 6.83 31.95 -16.97
N GLU A 51 5.81 32.46 -17.63
CA GLU A 51 5.94 33.27 -18.83
C GLU A 51 5.97 34.75 -18.44
N ILE A 52 7.02 35.45 -18.85
CA ILE A 52 7.16 36.89 -18.73
C ILE A 52 6.86 37.48 -20.09
N THR A 53 5.81 38.28 -20.20
CA THR A 53 5.51 39.06 -21.39
C THR A 53 5.66 40.54 -21.09
N GLY A 54 6.29 41.29 -21.98
CA GLY A 54 6.39 42.73 -21.81
C GLY A 54 6.33 43.51 -23.11
N THR A 55 6.14 44.82 -22.98
CA THR A 55 6.09 45.75 -24.12
C THR A 55 7.11 46.86 -23.93
N PHE A 56 8.01 47.01 -24.90
CA PHE A 56 8.80 48.23 -25.06
C PHE A 56 7.90 49.31 -25.69
N PRO A 57 7.65 50.44 -25.00
CA PRO A 57 6.77 51.49 -25.52
C PRO A 57 7.27 52.13 -26.82
N GLU A 58 6.37 52.83 -27.50
CA GLU A 58 6.76 53.70 -28.62
C GLU A 58 7.83 54.71 -28.19
N LYS A 59 8.81 54.95 -29.06
CA LYS A 59 9.93 55.88 -28.85
C LYS A 59 10.82 55.55 -27.65
N TYR A 60 10.66 54.38 -27.02
CA TYR A 60 11.52 53.91 -25.93
C TYR A 60 12.84 53.31 -26.43
N PHE A 61 12.82 52.39 -27.41
CA PHE A 61 14.02 51.64 -27.78
C PHE A 61 14.90 52.42 -28.77
N ALA A 62 15.99 53.03 -28.29
CA ALA A 62 16.82 53.88 -29.15
C ALA A 62 17.42 53.11 -30.34
N LYS A 63 17.47 53.76 -31.52
CA LYS A 63 17.85 53.11 -32.79
C LYS A 63 19.20 52.40 -32.80
N LYS A 64 20.17 52.84 -31.97
CA LYS A 64 21.52 52.24 -31.86
C LYS A 64 21.75 51.50 -30.53
N ALA A 65 20.67 51.14 -29.84
CA ALA A 65 20.76 50.48 -28.54
C ALA A 65 20.93 48.98 -28.66
N ILE A 66 21.62 48.39 -27.69
CA ILE A 66 21.56 46.96 -27.37
C ILE A 66 21.12 46.86 -25.91
N LEU A 67 20.17 45.98 -25.63
CA LEU A 67 19.59 45.74 -24.31
C LEU A 67 19.61 44.24 -24.01
N GLU A 68 20.29 43.87 -22.94
CA GLU A 68 20.22 42.53 -22.36
C GLU A 68 19.18 42.53 -21.25
N VAL A 69 18.25 41.58 -21.30
CA VAL A 69 17.16 41.40 -20.32
C VAL A 69 17.36 40.05 -19.64
N THR A 70 17.59 40.07 -18.33
CA THR A 70 17.86 38.85 -17.54
C THR A 70 16.90 38.76 -16.36
N PRO A 71 16.02 37.73 -16.34
CA PRO A 71 15.19 37.43 -15.18
C PRO A 71 16.04 36.90 -14.03
N VAL A 72 15.81 37.40 -12.81
CA VAL A 72 16.52 36.96 -11.61
C VAL A 72 15.51 36.73 -10.49
N LEU A 73 15.38 35.49 -10.02
CA LEU A 73 14.57 35.15 -8.87
C LEU A 73 15.43 35.21 -7.61
N ARG A 74 15.17 36.19 -6.74
CA ARG A 74 15.90 36.39 -5.49
C ARG A 74 15.10 35.85 -4.32
N TYR A 75 15.77 35.18 -3.39
CA TYR A 75 15.18 34.57 -2.22
C TYR A 75 16.17 34.50 -1.06
N GLU A 76 15.69 34.16 0.14
CA GLU A 76 16.58 33.96 1.28
C GLU A 76 17.55 32.80 1.00
N GLY A 77 18.86 33.08 1.03
CA GLY A 77 19.92 32.11 0.76
C GLY A 77 20.49 32.14 -0.65
N GLY A 78 19.98 32.96 -1.58
CA GLY A 78 20.60 33.12 -2.89
C GLY A 78 19.71 33.71 -3.99
N GLU A 79 20.15 33.51 -5.23
CA GLU A 79 19.40 33.89 -6.44
C GLU A 79 19.48 32.81 -7.51
N ALA A 80 18.44 32.71 -8.34
CA ALA A 80 18.43 31.91 -9.55
C ALA A 80 18.36 32.84 -10.76
N VAL A 81 19.30 32.67 -11.69
CA VAL A 81 19.46 33.55 -12.86
C VAL A 81 18.91 32.85 -14.10
N GLY A 82 17.95 33.48 -14.77
CA GLY A 82 17.35 32.98 -15.99
C GLY A 82 18.19 33.28 -17.23
N THR A 83 17.78 32.72 -18.37
CA THR A 83 18.44 32.94 -19.66
C THR A 83 18.36 34.42 -20.06
N THR A 84 19.49 35.08 -20.31
CA THR A 84 19.52 36.43 -20.86
C THR A 84 19.00 36.47 -22.31
N VAL A 85 18.14 37.43 -22.64
CA VAL A 85 17.71 37.70 -24.02
C VAL A 85 18.19 39.08 -24.44
N ILE A 86 18.75 39.16 -25.65
CA ILE A 86 19.32 40.39 -26.20
C ILE A 86 18.37 40.99 -27.25
N TYR A 87 18.08 42.28 -27.09
CA TYR A 87 17.31 43.11 -28.02
C TYR A 87 18.21 44.19 -28.59
N GLN A 88 17.91 44.64 -29.81
CA GLN A 88 18.67 45.68 -30.48
C GLN A 88 17.79 46.67 -31.24
N GLY A 89 18.30 47.89 -31.43
CA GLY A 89 17.62 48.91 -32.22
C GLY A 89 17.84 48.72 -33.71
N GLU A 90 16.96 49.31 -34.52
CA GLU A 90 16.94 49.20 -35.99
C GLU A 90 18.22 49.65 -36.74
N LYS A 91 19.17 50.31 -36.08
CA LYS A 91 20.47 50.74 -36.65
C LYS A 91 21.68 49.95 -36.10
N VAL A 92 21.45 48.92 -35.30
CA VAL A 92 22.49 47.96 -34.88
C VAL A 92 22.59 46.87 -35.95
N LYS A 93 23.82 46.46 -36.29
CA LYS A 93 24.10 45.49 -37.36
C LYS A 93 24.31 44.05 -36.87
N ASP A 94 24.16 43.81 -35.57
CA ASP A 94 24.24 42.49 -34.96
C ASP A 94 22.98 41.67 -35.30
N ASN A 95 22.95 40.38 -34.96
CA ASN A 95 21.85 39.48 -35.28
C ASN A 95 20.93 39.20 -34.06
N ASN A 96 20.57 40.24 -33.29
CA ASN A 96 19.65 40.13 -32.15
C ASN A 96 18.21 40.55 -32.52
N LYS A 97 17.26 40.36 -31.58
CA LYS A 97 15.85 40.72 -31.78
C LYS A 97 15.69 42.23 -31.96
N VAL A 98 15.25 42.68 -33.14
CA VAL A 98 15.11 44.11 -33.47
C VAL A 98 13.85 44.70 -32.85
N VAL A 99 13.97 45.85 -32.19
CA VAL A 99 12.86 46.66 -31.66
C VAL A 99 12.83 48.00 -32.39
N ALA A 100 11.68 48.33 -32.98
CA ALA A 100 11.52 49.54 -33.76
C ALA A 100 11.36 50.76 -32.85
N TYR A 101 12.10 51.84 -33.12
CA TYR A 101 12.01 53.04 -32.29
C TYR A 101 10.61 53.66 -32.34
N LYS A 102 9.97 53.73 -33.51
CA LYS A 102 8.67 54.42 -33.64
C LYS A 102 7.53 53.67 -32.94
N THR A 103 7.45 52.36 -33.16
CA THR A 103 6.30 51.54 -32.75
C THR A 103 6.57 50.71 -31.49
N GLY A 104 7.80 50.70 -30.98
CA GLY A 104 8.18 49.83 -29.87
C GLY A 104 8.25 48.36 -30.29
N GLY A 105 8.00 47.46 -29.35
CA GLY A 105 7.97 46.01 -29.60
C GLY A 105 7.53 45.21 -28.40
N LYS A 106 7.02 44.00 -28.63
CA LYS A 106 6.68 43.04 -27.57
C LYS A 106 7.80 42.05 -27.35
N PHE A 107 7.89 41.54 -26.13
CA PHE A 107 8.77 40.45 -25.80
C PHE A 107 8.07 39.39 -24.95
N THR A 108 8.55 38.16 -25.09
CA THR A 108 8.18 37.02 -24.26
C THR A 108 9.45 36.28 -23.87
N GLN A 109 9.52 35.86 -22.61
CA GLN A 109 10.62 35.12 -22.03
C GLN A 109 10.08 34.12 -21.01
N ASN A 110 10.46 32.85 -21.15
CA ASN A 110 10.09 31.81 -20.20
C ASN A 110 11.20 31.62 -19.18
N ILE A 111 10.82 31.44 -17.92
CA ILE A 111 11.72 31.03 -16.83
C ILE A 111 11.36 29.63 -16.36
N SER A 112 12.38 28.88 -15.94
CA SER A 112 12.23 27.57 -15.30
C SER A 112 13.38 27.42 -14.32
N PHE A 113 13.07 27.47 -13.03
CA PHE A 113 14.04 27.32 -11.95
C PHE A 113 13.72 26.10 -11.12
N ASP A 114 14.73 25.30 -10.76
CA ASP A 114 14.54 24.22 -9.79
C ASP A 114 14.21 24.83 -8.43
N TYR A 115 13.13 24.35 -7.81
CA TYR A 115 12.64 24.89 -6.56
C TYR A 115 13.57 24.52 -5.40
N VAL A 116 13.90 25.54 -4.59
CA VAL A 116 14.52 25.35 -3.27
C VAL A 116 13.67 26.02 -2.19
N PRO A 117 13.70 25.55 -0.93
CA PRO A 117 12.80 26.03 0.13
C PRO A 117 12.76 27.56 0.31
N GLY A 118 13.90 28.24 0.13
CA GLY A 118 13.99 29.70 0.24
C GLY A 118 13.06 30.45 -0.74
N MET A 119 12.76 29.85 -1.90
CA MET A 119 11.90 30.46 -2.93
C MET A 119 10.44 30.67 -2.47
N LYS A 120 10.01 30.08 -1.34
CA LYS A 120 8.69 30.38 -0.74
C LYS A 120 8.51 31.90 -0.54
N LYS A 121 9.58 32.59 -0.14
CA LYS A 121 9.67 34.06 -0.08
C LYS A 121 10.63 34.58 -1.14
N SER A 122 10.17 34.58 -2.37
CA SER A 122 10.94 35.08 -3.51
C SER A 122 10.42 36.41 -4.03
N LYS A 123 11.28 37.09 -4.79
CA LYS A 123 10.94 38.22 -5.64
C LYS A 123 11.59 38.01 -7.00
N LEU A 124 10.80 38.09 -8.05
CA LEU A 124 11.30 37.99 -9.43
C LEU A 124 11.57 39.37 -9.96
N PHE A 125 12.78 39.58 -10.47
CA PHE A 125 13.23 40.83 -11.07
C PHE A 125 13.53 40.65 -12.55
N LEU A 126 13.28 41.67 -13.36
CA LEU A 126 13.98 41.87 -14.63
C LEU A 126 15.14 42.83 -14.43
N THR A 127 16.35 42.35 -14.76
CA THR A 127 17.58 43.14 -14.72
C THR A 127 18.00 43.48 -16.15
N PHE A 128 18.63 44.64 -16.30
CA PHE A 128 18.90 45.24 -17.61
C PHE A 128 20.36 45.66 -17.73
N LYS A 129 21.01 45.30 -18.84
CA LYS A 129 22.29 45.91 -19.26
C LYS A 129 22.08 46.56 -20.61
N ALA A 130 22.29 47.86 -20.70
CA ALA A 130 22.02 48.62 -21.91
C ALA A 130 23.25 49.39 -22.39
N LYS A 131 23.42 49.48 -23.71
CA LYS A 131 24.37 50.38 -24.36
C LYS A 131 23.76 51.07 -25.56
N ILE A 132 24.06 52.35 -25.77
CA ILE A 132 23.75 53.08 -27.01
C ILE A 132 25.06 53.43 -27.71
N GLY A 133 25.32 52.77 -28.83
CA GLY A 133 26.64 52.82 -29.47
C GLY A 133 27.72 52.27 -28.53
N LYS A 134 28.65 53.12 -28.08
CA LYS A 134 29.73 52.75 -27.14
C LYS A 134 29.45 53.13 -25.68
N LYS A 135 28.34 53.83 -25.40
CA LYS A 135 28.03 54.31 -24.04
C LYS A 135 27.11 53.34 -23.33
N GLU A 136 27.49 52.89 -22.15
CA GLU A 136 26.62 52.14 -21.24
C GLU A 136 25.55 53.06 -20.64
N ILE A 137 24.36 52.51 -20.40
CA ILE A 137 23.23 53.20 -19.79
C ILE A 137 22.70 52.30 -18.68
N GLN A 138 22.51 52.90 -17.50
CA GLN A 138 21.81 52.24 -16.40
C GLN A 138 20.30 52.30 -16.64
N ILE A 139 19.67 51.12 -16.57
CA ILE A 139 18.23 50.98 -16.49
C ILE A 139 17.94 50.29 -15.16
N PRO A 140 17.11 50.87 -14.29
CA PRO A 140 16.75 50.25 -13.03
C PRO A 140 16.08 48.90 -13.28
N GLU A 141 16.41 47.92 -12.43
CA GLU A 141 15.68 46.65 -12.40
C GLU A 141 14.23 46.84 -11.97
N VAL A 142 13.39 45.86 -12.32
CA VAL A 142 11.95 45.94 -12.08
C VAL A 142 11.51 44.66 -11.36
N GLU A 143 10.90 44.80 -10.18
CA GLU A 143 10.22 43.70 -9.49
C GLU A 143 8.91 43.40 -10.23
N ILE A 144 8.75 42.15 -10.69
CA ILE A 144 7.65 41.73 -11.59
C ILE A 144 6.75 40.65 -11.00
N ALA A 145 7.20 39.94 -9.95
CA ALA A 145 6.37 39.02 -9.17
C ALA A 145 6.91 38.86 -7.75
N GLN A 146 6.03 38.53 -6.80
CA GLN A 146 6.36 38.33 -5.39
C GLN A 146 5.76 37.03 -4.87
N GLY A 147 6.57 36.25 -4.15
CA GLY A 147 6.19 35.01 -3.50
C GLY A 147 6.00 33.84 -4.47
N THR A 148 6.04 32.64 -3.91
CA THR A 148 5.77 31.40 -4.65
C THR A 148 4.76 30.56 -3.89
N ILE A 149 3.70 30.12 -4.56
CA ILE A 149 2.76 29.11 -4.07
C ILE A 149 3.49 27.78 -4.05
N VAL A 150 3.63 27.20 -2.85
CA VAL A 150 4.38 25.95 -2.62
C VAL A 150 3.47 24.79 -2.22
N THR A 151 2.15 24.92 -2.39
CA THR A 151 1.16 23.93 -1.97
C THR A 151 1.47 22.51 -2.50
N ALA A 152 1.99 22.40 -3.73
CA ALA A 152 2.39 21.12 -4.31
C ALA A 152 3.51 20.39 -3.55
N THR A 153 4.33 21.10 -2.78
CA THR A 153 5.42 20.51 -1.98
C THR A 153 4.93 19.86 -0.69
N LEU A 154 3.64 19.92 -0.38
CA LEU A 154 3.04 19.24 0.77
C LEU A 154 2.83 17.74 0.52
N ALA A 155 3.02 17.26 -0.70
CA ALA A 155 2.92 15.84 -1.01
C ALA A 155 4.00 15.07 -0.24
N ASN A 156 3.57 14.14 0.61
CA ASN A 156 4.44 13.47 1.56
C ASN A 156 4.38 11.93 1.38
N PRO A 157 5.40 11.31 0.78
CA PRO A 157 5.46 9.85 0.66
C PRO A 157 5.50 9.12 2.00
N LEU A 158 5.97 9.76 3.09
CA LEU A 158 6.05 9.15 4.43
C LEU A 158 4.68 8.86 5.04
N GLU A 159 3.60 9.46 4.53
CA GLU A 159 2.23 9.16 4.96
C GLU A 159 1.70 7.84 4.35
N ILE A 160 2.39 7.27 3.36
CA ILE A 160 1.98 6.03 2.71
C ILE A 160 2.44 4.85 3.56
N ALA A 161 1.50 3.98 3.94
CA ALA A 161 1.82 2.74 4.63
C ALA A 161 2.67 1.83 3.75
N GLY A 162 3.85 1.42 4.25
CA GLY A 162 4.69 0.42 3.59
C GLY A 162 4.01 -0.97 3.56
N ALA A 163 4.38 -1.78 2.57
CA ALA A 163 3.86 -3.14 2.43
C ALA A 163 4.69 -4.12 3.26
N THR A 164 4.04 -4.95 4.07
CA THR A 164 4.69 -5.96 4.90
C THR A 164 4.62 -7.35 4.27
N GLY A 165 5.64 -8.18 4.51
CA GLY A 165 5.54 -9.61 4.31
C GLY A 165 4.67 -10.20 5.42
N ALA A 166 3.58 -10.88 5.03
CA ALA A 166 2.67 -11.50 5.98
C ALA A 166 3.33 -12.68 6.71
N ASP A 167 2.90 -12.90 7.94
CA ASP A 167 3.11 -14.17 8.61
C ASP A 167 2.20 -15.26 8.01
N ALA A 168 2.57 -16.50 8.26
CA ALA A 168 1.78 -17.70 7.98
C ALA A 168 1.29 -18.33 9.29
N PHE A 169 1.11 -17.54 10.35
CA PHE A 169 0.74 -18.06 11.66
C PHE A 169 -0.68 -18.62 11.62
N GLN A 170 -0.82 -19.87 12.06
CA GLN A 170 -2.11 -20.51 12.30
C GLN A 170 -2.20 -20.86 13.77
N ARG A 171 -3.17 -20.26 14.47
CA ARG A 171 -3.37 -20.53 15.90
C ARG A 171 -3.87 -21.96 16.14
N VAL A 172 -4.58 -22.55 15.19
CA VAL A 172 -5.07 -23.93 15.32
C VAL A 172 -4.61 -24.71 14.10
N ILE A 173 -3.88 -25.80 14.35
CA ILE A 173 -3.42 -26.74 13.32
C ILE A 173 -4.13 -28.08 13.54
N GLN A 174 -4.66 -28.67 12.47
CA GLN A 174 -5.33 -29.95 12.54
C GLN A 174 -4.37 -31.10 12.24
N GLU A 175 -4.23 -32.01 13.21
CA GLU A 175 -3.57 -33.29 13.03
C GLU A 175 -4.63 -34.38 12.81
N LYS A 176 -4.42 -35.24 11.80
CA LYS A 176 -5.34 -36.34 11.47
C LYS A 176 -4.69 -37.69 11.76
N TYR A 177 -5.44 -38.57 12.41
CA TYR A 177 -5.02 -39.92 12.75
C TYR A 177 -6.08 -40.91 12.29
N GLU A 178 -5.65 -42.01 11.67
CA GLU A 178 -6.56 -43.03 11.14
C GLU A 178 -6.17 -44.42 11.68
N ALA A 179 -7.17 -45.29 11.85
CA ALA A 179 -6.96 -46.70 12.15
C ALA A 179 -8.08 -47.56 11.55
N ALA A 180 -7.77 -48.83 11.25
CA ALA A 180 -8.78 -49.78 10.79
C ALA A 180 -8.96 -50.96 11.76
N ILE A 181 -10.22 -51.30 12.06
CA ILE A 181 -10.58 -52.55 12.74
C ILE A 181 -11.16 -53.51 11.72
N LEU A 182 -10.46 -54.62 11.47
CA LEU A 182 -10.88 -55.63 10.50
C LEU A 182 -11.84 -56.67 11.11
N PHE A 183 -12.77 -57.15 10.29
CA PHE A 183 -13.78 -58.14 10.61
C PHE A 183 -13.59 -59.42 9.80
N GLN A 184 -14.05 -60.54 10.36
CA GLN A 184 -14.12 -61.80 9.61
C GLN A 184 -15.24 -61.76 8.58
N ILE A 185 -15.14 -62.63 7.58
CA ILE A 185 -16.18 -62.81 6.56
C ILE A 185 -17.54 -63.06 7.20
N GLN A 186 -18.57 -62.37 6.72
CA GLN A 186 -19.96 -62.49 7.17
C GLN A 186 -20.17 -62.36 8.70
N ARG A 187 -19.24 -61.70 9.41
CA ARG A 187 -19.32 -61.46 10.85
C ARG A 187 -19.24 -59.97 11.17
N ALA A 188 -19.87 -59.59 12.28
CA ALA A 188 -19.84 -58.23 12.80
C ALA A 188 -19.20 -58.14 14.19
N GLU A 189 -18.85 -59.27 14.81
CA GLU A 189 -18.23 -59.31 16.13
C GLU A 189 -16.77 -58.83 16.08
N LEU A 190 -16.40 -57.99 17.03
CA LEU A 190 -15.01 -57.54 17.20
C LEU A 190 -14.12 -58.70 17.67
N GLN A 191 -12.96 -58.82 17.07
CA GLN A 191 -11.95 -59.80 17.48
C GLN A 191 -10.87 -59.14 18.33
N LYS A 192 -10.50 -59.75 19.47
CA LYS A 192 -9.44 -59.23 20.35
C LYS A 192 -8.18 -58.83 19.59
N LYS A 193 -7.72 -59.69 18.65
CA LYS A 193 -6.54 -59.44 17.81
C LYS A 193 -6.66 -58.20 16.91
N ALA A 194 -7.86 -57.85 16.46
CA ALA A 194 -8.11 -56.69 15.61
C ALA A 194 -8.14 -55.38 16.41
N LEU A 195 -8.40 -55.46 17.71
CA LEU A 195 -8.39 -54.31 18.64
C LEU A 195 -6.97 -53.98 19.15
N THR A 196 -6.00 -54.86 18.89
CA THR A 196 -4.61 -54.73 19.36
C THR A 196 -3.62 -54.51 18.22
N THR A 197 -4.09 -54.11 17.04
CA THR A 197 -3.21 -53.71 15.93
C THR A 197 -2.47 -52.43 16.29
N ALA A 198 -1.30 -52.21 15.69
CA ALA A 198 -0.47 -51.04 15.98
C ALA A 198 -1.22 -49.72 15.76
N GLU A 199 -2.02 -49.62 14.69
CA GLU A 199 -2.82 -48.45 14.35
C GLU A 199 -3.91 -48.14 15.40
N VAL A 200 -4.65 -49.16 15.85
CA VAL A 200 -5.72 -48.98 16.85
C VAL A 200 -5.11 -48.59 18.21
N VAL A 201 -3.99 -49.19 18.59
CA VAL A 201 -3.26 -48.83 19.82
C VAL A 201 -2.71 -47.40 19.73
N ALA A 202 -2.16 -47.01 18.57
CA ALA A 202 -1.67 -45.65 18.35
C ALA A 202 -2.79 -44.61 18.44
N LEU A 203 -3.96 -44.86 17.83
CA LEU A 203 -5.11 -43.96 17.90
C LEU A 203 -5.65 -43.82 19.33
N GLN A 204 -5.72 -44.91 20.11
CA GLN A 204 -6.10 -44.86 21.53
C GLN A 204 -5.10 -44.08 22.38
N LYS A 205 -3.80 -44.27 22.11
CA LYS A 205 -2.74 -43.49 22.76
C LYS A 205 -2.91 -42.00 22.46
N GLN A 206 -3.14 -41.65 21.19
CA GLN A 206 -3.36 -40.27 20.76
C GLN A 206 -4.56 -39.62 21.45
N LEU A 207 -5.70 -40.31 21.54
CA LEU A 207 -6.87 -39.85 22.30
C LEU A 207 -6.50 -39.48 23.74
N THR A 208 -5.72 -40.35 24.39
CA THR A 208 -5.30 -40.15 25.79
C THR A 208 -4.29 -39.01 25.94
N GLU A 209 -3.35 -38.87 24.99
CA GLU A 209 -2.36 -37.79 24.99
C GLU A 209 -3.02 -36.44 24.72
N THR A 210 -3.96 -36.37 23.77
CA THR A 210 -4.76 -35.17 23.49
C THR A 210 -5.51 -34.71 24.74
N GLN A 211 -6.17 -35.61 25.47
CA GLN A 211 -6.91 -35.26 26.70
C GLN A 211 -6.03 -34.70 27.82
N LYS A 212 -4.73 -35.08 27.85
CA LYS A 212 -3.78 -34.63 28.87
C LYS A 212 -3.04 -33.36 28.49
N ALA A 213 -3.03 -33.00 27.22
CA ALA A 213 -2.31 -31.84 26.73
C ALA A 213 -3.18 -30.59 26.87
N ASP A 214 -2.68 -29.58 27.57
CA ASP A 214 -3.39 -28.30 27.76
C ASP A 214 -3.63 -27.54 26.45
N ASN A 215 -2.92 -27.93 25.37
CA ASN A 215 -2.94 -27.26 24.08
C ASN A 215 -3.49 -28.15 22.95
N LYS A 216 -4.15 -29.26 23.25
CA LYS A 216 -4.80 -30.10 22.24
C LYS A 216 -6.27 -30.35 22.59
N GLN A 217 -7.13 -30.41 21.58
CA GLN A 217 -8.52 -30.79 21.74
C GLN A 217 -8.95 -31.77 20.65
N ILE A 218 -9.87 -32.67 20.97
CA ILE A 218 -10.48 -33.55 19.97
C ILE A 218 -11.48 -32.72 19.18
N ALA A 219 -11.18 -32.45 17.91
CA ALA A 219 -12.06 -31.71 17.02
C ALA A 219 -13.18 -32.62 16.49
N SER A 220 -12.82 -33.85 16.10
CA SER A 220 -13.79 -34.87 15.70
C SER A 220 -13.25 -36.28 15.93
N LEU A 221 -14.17 -37.21 16.16
CA LEU A 221 -13.90 -38.63 16.24
C LEU A 221 -14.97 -39.38 15.45
N GLY A 222 -14.58 -39.89 14.29
CA GLY A 222 -15.46 -40.52 13.31
C GLY A 222 -15.29 -42.03 13.25
N ILE A 223 -16.39 -42.72 12.96
CA ILE A 223 -16.42 -44.13 12.58
C ILE A 223 -17.16 -44.26 11.25
N ALA A 224 -16.52 -44.90 10.28
CA ALA A 224 -17.17 -45.39 9.07
C ALA A 224 -17.01 -46.92 8.99
N SER A 225 -18.12 -47.65 9.08
CA SER A 225 -18.11 -49.12 9.02
C SER A 225 -18.64 -49.65 7.70
N PHE A 226 -18.01 -50.70 7.20
CA PHE A 226 -18.24 -51.22 5.86
C PHE A 226 -18.48 -52.73 5.85
N ALA A 227 -19.24 -53.21 4.87
CA ALA A 227 -19.13 -54.58 4.39
C ALA A 227 -18.35 -54.64 3.08
N SER A 228 -17.73 -55.81 2.83
CA SER A 228 -17.10 -56.10 1.55
C SER A 228 -18.19 -56.39 0.52
N PRO A 229 -18.00 -56.02 -0.76
CA PRO A 229 -18.96 -56.29 -1.82
C PRO A 229 -18.87 -57.75 -2.31
N ASP A 230 -19.16 -58.71 -1.44
CA ASP A 230 -19.03 -60.15 -1.71
C ASP A 230 -20.21 -61.01 -1.23
N GLY A 231 -21.34 -60.38 -0.91
CA GLY A 231 -22.58 -61.02 -0.51
C GLY A 231 -23.83 -60.21 -0.90
N PRO A 232 -25.04 -60.76 -0.68
CA PRO A 232 -26.28 -60.05 -1.01
C PRO A 232 -26.36 -58.68 -0.32
N THR A 233 -26.87 -57.67 -1.02
CA THR A 233 -26.89 -56.27 -0.55
C THR A 233 -27.58 -56.11 0.82
N ASP A 234 -28.73 -56.78 1.03
CA ASP A 234 -29.43 -56.79 2.32
C ASP A 234 -28.60 -57.37 3.47
N LEU A 235 -27.73 -58.34 3.18
CA LEU A 235 -26.82 -58.94 4.16
C LEU A 235 -25.69 -57.96 4.48
N ASN A 236 -25.09 -57.36 3.45
CA ASN A 236 -24.00 -56.40 3.58
C ASN A 236 -24.42 -55.14 4.35
N GLU A 237 -25.63 -54.64 4.09
CA GLU A 237 -26.21 -53.52 4.83
C GLU A 237 -26.33 -53.85 6.33
N LYS A 238 -26.90 -55.02 6.66
CA LYS A 238 -27.01 -55.49 8.06
C LYS A 238 -25.64 -55.68 8.70
N LEU A 239 -24.67 -56.21 7.97
CA LEU A 239 -23.30 -56.40 8.48
C LEU A 239 -22.62 -55.06 8.77
N ALA A 240 -22.67 -54.11 7.83
CA ALA A 240 -22.09 -52.77 8.00
C ALA A 240 -22.73 -52.04 9.20
N ALA A 241 -24.06 -52.07 9.31
CA ALA A 241 -24.79 -51.48 10.43
C ALA A 241 -24.43 -52.11 11.79
N ASN A 242 -24.31 -53.44 11.85
CA ASN A 242 -23.90 -54.14 13.08
C ASN A 242 -22.43 -53.89 13.44
N ARG A 243 -21.53 -53.84 12.44
CA ARG A 243 -20.11 -53.48 12.64
C ARG A 243 -19.98 -52.07 13.20
N LYS A 244 -20.76 -51.13 12.69
CA LYS A 244 -20.85 -49.77 13.24
C LYS A 244 -21.22 -49.81 14.71
N LYS A 245 -22.37 -50.44 15.04
CA LYS A 245 -22.87 -50.55 16.41
C LYS A 245 -21.83 -51.16 17.36
N ASN A 246 -21.15 -52.22 16.92
CA ASN A 246 -20.14 -52.90 17.74
C ASN A 246 -18.88 -52.05 17.93
N THR A 247 -18.41 -51.38 16.87
CA THR A 247 -17.23 -50.50 16.91
C THR A 247 -17.48 -49.27 17.76
N GLU A 248 -18.63 -48.61 17.56
CA GLU A 248 -19.10 -47.48 18.36
C GLU A 248 -19.22 -47.86 19.84
N GLY A 249 -19.81 -49.02 20.14
CA GLY A 249 -19.90 -49.53 21.50
C GLY A 249 -18.54 -49.83 22.14
N PHE A 250 -17.56 -50.31 21.36
CA PHE A 250 -16.17 -50.48 21.83
C PHE A 250 -15.51 -49.14 22.12
N LEU A 251 -15.51 -48.22 21.15
CA LEU A 251 -14.85 -46.92 21.29
C LEU A 251 -15.47 -46.11 22.44
N THR A 252 -16.79 -46.11 22.57
CA THR A 252 -17.50 -45.46 23.68
C THR A 252 -17.06 -46.00 25.05
N LYS A 253 -16.81 -47.30 25.17
CA LYS A 253 -16.31 -47.90 26.42
C LYS A 253 -14.87 -47.47 26.71
N GLU A 254 -14.01 -47.43 25.69
CA GLU A 254 -12.62 -46.98 25.84
C GLU A 254 -12.52 -45.49 26.21
N LEU A 255 -13.35 -44.64 25.60
CA LEU A 255 -13.46 -43.22 25.96
C LEU A 255 -13.92 -43.05 27.42
N LYS A 256 -14.98 -43.75 27.84
CA LYS A 256 -15.46 -43.74 29.24
C LYS A 256 -14.40 -44.21 30.23
N LYS A 257 -13.69 -45.29 29.91
CA LYS A 257 -12.60 -45.84 30.73
C LYS A 257 -11.45 -44.84 30.89
N SER A 258 -11.14 -44.11 29.82
CA SER A 258 -10.09 -43.10 29.77
C SER A 258 -10.56 -41.71 30.24
N LYS A 259 -11.84 -41.58 30.63
CA LYS A 259 -12.50 -40.33 31.02
C LYS A 259 -12.38 -39.22 29.96
N ILE A 260 -12.41 -39.61 28.69
CA ILE A 260 -12.39 -38.69 27.55
C ILE A 260 -13.83 -38.37 27.19
N ASP A 261 -14.16 -37.08 27.22
CA ASP A 261 -15.46 -36.58 26.79
C ASP A 261 -15.39 -36.19 25.32
N ALA A 262 -15.82 -37.09 24.44
CA ALA A 262 -15.84 -36.88 23.00
C ALA A 262 -17.08 -37.53 22.38
N THR A 263 -17.74 -36.79 21.50
CA THR A 263 -18.84 -37.33 20.68
C THR A 263 -18.26 -38.16 19.55
N VAL A 264 -18.77 -39.37 19.38
CA VAL A 264 -18.40 -40.25 18.27
C VAL A 264 -19.44 -40.09 17.16
N ASP A 265 -19.02 -39.60 15.99
CA ASP A 265 -19.87 -39.58 14.80
C ASP A 265 -19.73 -40.91 14.05
N ALA A 266 -20.75 -41.76 14.13
CA ALA A 266 -20.70 -43.10 13.58
C ALA A 266 -21.69 -43.27 12.42
N LYS A 267 -21.17 -43.64 11.25
CA LYS A 267 -21.94 -44.02 10.06
C LYS A 267 -21.55 -45.40 9.55
N PHE A 268 -22.42 -45.98 8.73
CA PHE A 268 -22.10 -47.19 7.98
C PHE A 268 -22.36 -46.97 6.50
N ILE A 269 -21.61 -47.66 5.67
CA ILE A 269 -21.79 -47.73 4.22
C ILE A 269 -21.90 -49.21 3.90
N ALA A 270 -22.98 -49.62 3.23
CA ALA A 270 -23.27 -51.04 3.01
C ALA A 270 -22.11 -51.75 2.30
N GLU A 271 -21.62 -51.18 1.20
CA GLU A 271 -20.52 -51.73 0.40
C GLU A 271 -19.53 -50.62 0.02
N ASP A 272 -18.26 -50.79 0.37
CA ASP A 272 -17.18 -49.83 0.09
C ASP A 272 -16.65 -49.97 -1.35
N TRP A 273 -17.46 -49.61 -2.34
CA TRP A 273 -17.06 -49.69 -3.75
C TRP A 273 -15.93 -48.73 -4.11
N ASP A 274 -15.87 -47.57 -3.47
CA ASP A 274 -14.79 -46.59 -3.66
C ASP A 274 -13.47 -47.13 -3.09
N GLY A 275 -13.49 -47.66 -1.87
CA GLY A 275 -12.33 -48.33 -1.29
C GLY A 275 -11.92 -49.59 -2.05
N PHE A 276 -12.88 -50.34 -2.63
CA PHE A 276 -12.57 -51.46 -3.52
C PHE A 276 -11.80 -50.97 -4.75
N GLN A 277 -12.25 -49.88 -5.38
CA GLN A 277 -11.56 -49.29 -6.51
C GLN A 277 -10.13 -48.84 -6.15
N GLU A 278 -9.96 -48.16 -5.02
CA GLU A 278 -8.65 -47.69 -4.54
C GLU A 278 -7.67 -48.84 -4.30
N LEU A 279 -8.10 -49.87 -3.56
CA LEU A 279 -7.27 -51.06 -3.32
C LEU A 279 -6.97 -51.81 -4.61
N MET A 280 -7.93 -51.90 -5.54
CA MET A 280 -7.69 -52.49 -6.86
C MET A 280 -6.64 -51.69 -7.64
N MET A 281 -6.71 -50.35 -7.65
CA MET A 281 -5.71 -49.51 -8.32
C MET A 281 -4.30 -49.71 -7.77
N GLN A 282 -4.16 -50.00 -6.46
CA GLN A 282 -2.87 -50.23 -5.80
C GLN A 282 -2.38 -51.68 -5.90
N SER A 283 -3.22 -52.61 -6.38
CA SER A 283 -2.90 -54.04 -6.44
C SER A 283 -2.13 -54.47 -7.69
N ASP A 284 -1.48 -55.63 -7.60
CA ASP A 284 -0.80 -56.32 -8.71
C ASP A 284 -1.69 -57.41 -9.36
N ILE A 285 -3.02 -57.29 -9.25
CA ILE A 285 -3.94 -58.25 -9.85
C ILE A 285 -3.89 -58.13 -11.38
N GLN A 286 -3.63 -59.26 -12.05
CA GLN A 286 -3.41 -59.32 -13.51
C GLN A 286 -4.53 -58.68 -14.34
N ASP A 287 -5.80 -58.86 -13.95
CA ASP A 287 -6.97 -58.33 -14.68
C ASP A 287 -7.52 -57.02 -14.08
N LYS A 288 -6.70 -56.29 -13.31
CA LYS A 288 -7.08 -55.05 -12.62
C LYS A 288 -7.77 -54.02 -13.53
N GLU A 289 -7.25 -53.77 -14.72
CA GLU A 289 -7.82 -52.77 -15.66
C GLU A 289 -9.22 -53.16 -16.16
N LEU A 290 -9.47 -54.47 -16.35
CA LEU A 290 -10.79 -54.98 -16.69
C LEU A 290 -11.77 -54.77 -15.53
N ILE A 291 -11.34 -55.05 -14.30
CA ILE A 291 -12.15 -54.88 -13.09
C ILE A 291 -12.48 -53.40 -12.86
N LEU A 292 -11.51 -52.49 -13.00
CA LEU A 292 -11.75 -51.05 -12.89
C LEU A 292 -12.74 -50.54 -13.95
N ARG A 293 -12.68 -51.10 -15.17
CA ARG A 293 -13.67 -50.81 -16.22
C ARG A 293 -15.07 -51.29 -15.85
N VAL A 294 -15.21 -52.49 -15.28
CA VAL A 294 -16.50 -53.02 -14.79
C VAL A 294 -17.10 -52.08 -13.74
N LEU A 295 -16.30 -51.57 -12.80
CA LEU A 295 -16.75 -50.59 -11.79
C LEU A 295 -17.25 -49.28 -12.42
N SER A 296 -16.61 -48.82 -13.50
CA SER A 296 -17.03 -47.60 -14.23
C SER A 296 -18.26 -47.80 -15.11
N MET A 297 -18.47 -49.01 -15.63
CA MET A 297 -19.50 -49.31 -16.62
C MET A 297 -20.85 -49.61 -15.98
N TYR A 298 -20.84 -50.19 -14.78
CA TYR A 298 -22.04 -50.50 -14.02
C TYR A 298 -22.10 -49.65 -12.76
N ASN A 299 -23.28 -49.11 -12.46
CA ASN A 299 -23.53 -48.37 -11.21
C ASN A 299 -24.30 -49.20 -10.18
N ASP A 300 -25.02 -50.24 -10.64
CA ASP A 300 -25.78 -51.14 -9.77
C ASP A 300 -24.82 -52.07 -8.99
N PRO A 301 -24.87 -52.08 -7.64
CA PRO A 301 -23.98 -52.89 -6.81
C PRO A 301 -24.06 -54.40 -7.08
N ALA A 302 -25.28 -54.93 -7.24
CA ALA A 302 -25.48 -56.36 -7.48
C ALA A 302 -24.94 -56.77 -8.85
N GLN A 303 -25.08 -55.91 -9.86
CA GLN A 303 -24.48 -56.12 -11.18
C GLN A 303 -22.96 -56.05 -11.13
N ARG A 304 -22.36 -55.07 -10.43
CA ARG A 304 -20.91 -54.98 -10.23
C ARG A 304 -20.35 -56.26 -9.61
N GLU A 305 -20.95 -56.70 -8.51
CA GLU A 305 -20.55 -57.92 -7.81
C GLU A 305 -20.63 -59.15 -8.71
N LYS A 306 -21.73 -59.31 -9.46
CA LYS A 306 -21.91 -60.43 -10.40
C LYS A 306 -20.85 -60.46 -11.48
N GLU A 307 -20.59 -59.33 -12.14
CA GLU A 307 -19.61 -59.26 -13.22
C GLU A 307 -18.18 -59.49 -12.71
N ILE A 308 -17.85 -58.99 -11.52
CA ILE A 308 -16.54 -59.24 -10.88
C ILE A 308 -16.39 -60.72 -10.47
N LYS A 309 -17.45 -61.36 -9.97
CA LYS A 309 -17.46 -62.79 -9.62
C LYS A 309 -17.27 -63.71 -10.83
N ASN A 310 -17.75 -63.30 -12.01
CA ASN A 310 -17.60 -64.08 -13.25
C ASN A 310 -16.13 -64.15 -13.73
N LEU A 311 -15.25 -63.29 -13.24
CA LEU A 311 -13.81 -63.27 -13.57
C LEU A 311 -13.05 -64.29 -12.69
N SER A 312 -13.39 -65.57 -12.81
CA SER A 312 -13.03 -66.66 -11.88
C SER A 312 -11.58 -66.64 -11.32
N ALA A 313 -10.56 -66.51 -12.18
CA ALA A 313 -9.16 -66.51 -11.73
C ALA A 313 -8.73 -65.21 -11.03
N ALA A 314 -9.29 -64.07 -11.44
CA ALA A 314 -9.05 -62.79 -10.79
C ALA A 314 -9.83 -62.68 -9.47
N TYR A 315 -11.04 -63.23 -9.42
CA TYR A 315 -11.90 -63.19 -8.24
C TYR A 315 -11.28 -63.89 -7.03
N THR A 316 -10.61 -65.04 -7.21
CA THR A 316 -9.91 -65.70 -6.09
C THR A 316 -8.84 -64.79 -5.48
N LYS A 317 -8.04 -64.10 -6.30
CA LYS A 317 -7.04 -63.14 -5.81
C LYS A 317 -7.69 -61.93 -5.13
N ILE A 318 -8.79 -61.42 -5.67
CA ILE A 318 -9.58 -60.34 -5.06
C ILE A 318 -10.13 -60.78 -3.69
N ALA A 319 -10.65 -62.00 -3.58
CA ALA A 319 -11.20 -62.57 -2.35
C ALA A 319 -10.14 -62.79 -1.28
N ASP A 320 -8.92 -63.13 -1.66
CA ASP A 320 -7.81 -63.36 -0.74
C ASP A 320 -7.08 -62.07 -0.34
N GLN A 321 -6.95 -61.09 -1.25
CA GLN A 321 -6.09 -59.93 -1.06
C GLN A 321 -6.83 -58.61 -0.83
N ILE A 322 -8.02 -58.43 -1.43
CA ILE A 322 -8.74 -57.13 -1.44
C ILE A 322 -9.95 -57.14 -0.51
N LEU A 323 -10.87 -58.09 -0.69
CA LEU A 323 -12.11 -58.17 0.09
C LEU A 323 -11.88 -58.24 1.61
N PRO A 324 -10.84 -58.92 2.15
CA PRO A 324 -10.58 -58.93 3.58
C PRO A 324 -10.27 -57.54 4.16
N GLN A 325 -9.64 -56.66 3.37
CA GLN A 325 -9.29 -55.29 3.80
C GLN A 325 -10.52 -54.36 3.81
N LEU A 326 -11.55 -54.66 3.02
CA LEU A 326 -12.80 -53.90 2.96
C LEU A 326 -13.78 -54.27 4.08
N ARG A 327 -13.56 -55.39 4.76
CA ARG A 327 -14.33 -55.79 5.94
C ARG A 327 -13.84 -55.03 7.16
N ARG A 328 -14.09 -53.72 7.22
CA ARG A 328 -13.47 -52.85 8.22
C ARG A 328 -14.42 -51.83 8.84
N SER A 329 -14.03 -51.34 10.01
CA SER A 329 -14.42 -50.02 10.49
C SER A 329 -13.19 -49.12 10.41
N LYS A 330 -13.29 -48.02 9.66
CA LYS A 330 -12.32 -46.94 9.66
C LYS A 330 -12.63 -46.00 10.81
N LEU A 331 -11.64 -45.73 11.64
CA LEU A 331 -11.64 -44.75 12.72
C LEU A 331 -10.85 -43.53 12.23
N GLU A 332 -11.41 -42.34 12.41
CA GLU A 332 -10.74 -41.08 12.07
C GLU A 332 -10.79 -40.15 13.28
N LEU A 333 -9.63 -39.71 13.75
CA LEU A 333 -9.48 -38.75 14.82
C LEU A 333 -8.84 -37.48 14.25
N VAL A 334 -9.53 -36.34 14.42
CA VAL A 334 -8.98 -35.01 14.14
C VAL A 334 -8.71 -34.32 15.46
N VAL A 335 -7.47 -33.89 15.64
CA VAL A 335 -7.00 -33.17 16.83
C VAL A 335 -6.63 -31.76 16.42
N ASP A 336 -7.24 -30.77 17.06
CA ASP A 336 -6.80 -29.39 16.98
C ASP A 336 -5.63 -29.21 17.96
N VAL A 337 -4.48 -28.79 17.44
CA VAL A 337 -3.34 -28.32 18.21
C VAL A 337 -3.43 -26.81 18.29
N ILE A 338 -3.69 -26.31 19.50
CA ILE A 338 -3.92 -24.90 19.78
C ILE A 338 -2.58 -24.27 20.15
N GLY A 339 -2.18 -23.26 19.38
CA GLY A 339 -1.01 -22.42 19.62
C GLY A 339 -1.24 -21.42 20.75
N LYS A 340 -0.22 -20.60 21.00
CA LYS A 340 -0.21 -19.59 22.05
C LYS A 340 -1.26 -18.50 21.78
N SER A 341 -1.85 -17.93 22.83
CA SER A 341 -2.75 -16.76 22.72
C SER A 341 -1.98 -15.48 22.34
N ASP A 342 -2.71 -14.44 21.95
CA ASP A 342 -2.12 -13.13 21.64
C ASP A 342 -1.31 -12.56 22.81
N GLU A 343 -1.86 -12.65 24.02
CA GLU A 343 -1.23 -12.19 25.25
C GLU A 343 0.04 -12.99 25.56
N GLN A 344 0.00 -14.31 25.33
CA GLN A 344 1.15 -15.19 25.52
C GLN A 344 2.25 -14.89 24.51
N ILE A 345 1.91 -14.73 23.22
CA ILE A 345 2.87 -14.40 22.16
C ILE A 345 3.55 -13.07 22.47
N LEU A 346 2.79 -12.02 22.79
CA LEU A 346 3.35 -10.70 23.11
C LEU A 346 4.21 -10.72 24.38
N ALA A 347 3.79 -11.45 25.43
CA ALA A 347 4.57 -11.59 26.66
C ALA A 347 5.90 -12.33 26.42
N ILE A 348 5.88 -13.43 25.68
CA ILE A 348 7.08 -14.22 25.38
C ILE A 348 7.99 -13.46 24.42
N ALA A 349 7.46 -12.75 23.42
CA ALA A 349 8.26 -11.93 22.51
C ALA A 349 9.09 -10.87 23.26
N LYS A 350 8.60 -10.38 24.40
CA LYS A 350 9.33 -9.45 25.28
C LYS A 350 10.33 -10.15 26.19
N ALA A 351 9.92 -11.24 26.83
CA ALA A 351 10.71 -11.88 27.88
C ALA A 351 11.72 -12.91 27.34
N GLU A 352 11.28 -13.77 26.42
CA GLU A 352 12.04 -14.94 25.94
C GLU A 352 11.74 -15.23 24.46
N PRO A 353 12.08 -14.32 23.53
CA PRO A 353 11.68 -14.42 22.12
C PRO A 353 12.18 -15.69 21.41
N SER A 354 13.27 -16.30 21.88
CA SER A 354 13.79 -17.59 21.37
C SER A 354 12.82 -18.77 21.53
N LYS A 355 11.78 -18.64 22.36
CA LYS A 355 10.70 -19.63 22.51
C LYS A 355 9.58 -19.50 21.46
N LEU A 356 9.66 -18.48 20.61
CA LEU A 356 8.70 -18.25 19.53
C LEU A 356 9.30 -18.67 18.19
N SER A 357 8.45 -19.27 17.35
CA SER A 357 8.77 -19.47 15.94
C SER A 357 8.81 -18.14 15.20
N LEU A 358 9.39 -18.13 13.99
CA LEU A 358 9.37 -16.98 13.10
C LEU A 358 7.95 -16.46 12.86
N GLU A 359 7.00 -17.35 12.56
CA GLU A 359 5.61 -16.97 12.27
C GLU A 359 4.93 -16.36 13.52
N GLU A 360 5.21 -16.89 14.71
CA GLU A 360 4.71 -16.29 15.96
C GLU A 360 5.32 -14.91 16.25
N LEU A 361 6.59 -14.67 15.90
CA LEU A 361 7.22 -13.34 16.07
C LEU A 361 6.68 -12.33 15.05
N LEU A 362 6.54 -12.72 13.79
CA LEU A 362 5.95 -11.86 12.75
C LEU A 362 4.50 -11.53 13.07
N TYR A 363 3.72 -12.51 13.53
CA TYR A 363 2.37 -12.31 14.01
C TYR A 363 2.34 -11.42 15.26
N GLY A 364 3.20 -11.67 16.24
CA GLY A 364 3.33 -10.83 17.44
C GLY A 364 3.63 -9.36 17.10
N ALA A 365 4.48 -9.12 16.10
CA ALA A 365 4.74 -7.77 15.61
C ALA A 365 3.53 -7.15 14.88
N SER A 366 2.70 -7.94 14.19
CA SER A 366 1.54 -7.43 13.47
C SER A 366 0.42 -6.96 14.42
N ILE A 367 0.25 -7.65 15.55
CA ILE A 367 -0.77 -7.35 16.58
C ILE A 367 -0.31 -6.35 17.65
N ALA A 368 1.00 -6.09 17.77
CA ALA A 368 1.50 -5.09 18.70
C ALA A 368 0.93 -3.69 18.40
N THR A 369 0.74 -2.87 19.43
CA THR A 369 0.00 -1.60 19.28
C THR A 369 0.90 -0.39 19.08
N SER A 370 2.08 -0.38 19.70
CA SER A 370 3.04 0.73 19.59
C SER A 370 4.11 0.47 18.53
N ALA A 371 4.53 1.51 17.80
CA ALA A 371 5.57 1.40 16.77
C ALA A 371 6.90 0.86 17.34
N SER A 372 7.25 1.26 18.56
CA SER A 372 8.46 0.78 19.25
C SER A 372 8.40 -0.72 19.57
N GLU A 373 7.26 -1.21 20.04
CA GLU A 373 7.06 -2.64 20.30
C GLU A 373 7.08 -3.46 19.00
N LYS A 374 6.42 -2.98 17.93
CA LYS A 374 6.50 -3.60 16.59
C LYS A 374 7.95 -3.73 16.13
N ALA A 375 8.71 -2.63 16.23
CA ALA A 375 10.11 -2.60 15.81
C ALA A 375 10.97 -3.54 16.67
N TYR A 376 10.74 -3.58 17.99
CA TYR A 376 11.45 -4.49 18.88
C TYR A 376 11.22 -5.96 18.53
N ILE A 377 9.95 -6.40 18.42
CA ILE A 377 9.60 -7.79 18.10
C ILE A 377 10.14 -8.18 16.72
N THR A 378 10.01 -7.29 15.73
CA THR A 378 10.56 -7.51 14.38
C THR A 378 12.09 -7.61 14.42
N GLY A 379 12.78 -6.83 15.25
CA GLY A 379 14.22 -6.94 15.48
C GLY A 379 14.64 -8.27 16.13
N GLN A 380 13.79 -8.83 17.02
CA GLN A 380 14.01 -10.17 17.55
C GLN A 380 13.86 -11.24 16.45
N ALA A 381 12.88 -11.08 15.55
CA ALA A 381 12.74 -11.97 14.40
C ALA A 381 13.99 -11.97 13.51
N ILE A 382 14.57 -10.79 13.22
CA ILE A 382 15.85 -10.68 12.48
C ILE A 382 16.99 -11.38 13.24
N SER A 383 17.09 -11.17 14.55
CA SER A 383 18.19 -11.74 15.36
C SER A 383 18.16 -13.26 15.43
N LEU A 384 16.96 -13.85 15.50
CA LEU A 384 16.76 -15.30 15.63
C LEU A 384 16.65 -16.01 14.27
N PHE A 385 16.15 -15.31 13.25
CA PHE A 385 15.89 -15.83 11.90
C PHE A 385 16.50 -14.90 10.84
N PRO A 386 17.83 -14.74 10.80
CA PRO A 386 18.51 -13.73 9.97
C PRO A 386 18.41 -13.96 8.45
N GLU A 387 17.90 -15.11 8.02
CA GLU A 387 17.70 -15.44 6.61
C GLU A 387 16.29 -15.10 6.10
N ASP A 388 15.35 -14.72 6.97
CA ASP A 388 14.00 -14.35 6.55
C ASP A 388 13.94 -12.89 6.08
N TRP A 389 13.56 -12.68 4.82
CA TRP A 389 13.48 -11.36 4.22
C TRP A 389 12.33 -10.51 4.77
N ARG A 390 11.24 -11.13 5.25
CA ARG A 390 10.03 -10.44 5.70
C ARG A 390 10.33 -9.62 6.93
N ALA A 391 11.14 -10.13 7.86
CA ALA A 391 11.54 -9.40 9.05
C ALA A 391 12.30 -8.09 8.71
N TYR A 392 13.27 -8.13 7.78
CA TYR A 392 13.97 -6.92 7.32
C TYR A 392 13.05 -5.94 6.61
N ASN A 393 12.19 -6.44 5.72
CA ASN A 393 11.21 -5.62 5.02
C ASN A 393 10.24 -4.93 5.99
N ASN A 394 9.71 -5.69 6.96
CA ASN A 394 8.75 -5.19 7.93
C ASN A 394 9.39 -4.19 8.90
N LEU A 395 10.67 -4.36 9.24
CA LEU A 395 11.38 -3.33 10.00
C LEU A 395 11.63 -2.09 9.16
N ALA A 396 11.92 -2.25 7.87
CA ALA A 396 12.12 -1.12 6.96
C ALA A 396 10.85 -0.27 6.81
N THR A 397 9.65 -0.86 6.80
CA THR A 397 8.41 -0.08 6.75
C THR A 397 8.23 0.79 7.99
N LEU A 398 8.59 0.27 9.17
CA LEU A 398 8.56 1.02 10.42
C LEU A 398 9.58 2.17 10.40
N LYS A 399 10.81 1.89 9.97
CA LYS A 399 11.85 2.92 9.85
C LYS A 399 11.50 4.01 8.83
N PHE A 400 10.86 3.63 7.72
CA PHE A 400 10.37 4.59 6.74
C PHE A 400 9.29 5.49 7.33
N ALA A 401 8.29 4.92 8.03
CA ALA A 401 7.24 5.68 8.70
C ALA A 401 7.79 6.63 9.79
N ASP A 402 8.87 6.23 10.47
CA ASP A 402 9.59 7.08 11.45
C ASP A 402 10.46 8.17 10.79
N GLY A 403 10.52 8.24 9.46
CA GLY A 403 11.36 9.19 8.71
C GLY A 403 12.84 8.79 8.62
N ASN A 404 13.23 7.63 9.13
CA ASN A 404 14.58 7.07 9.05
C ASN A 404 14.81 6.38 7.70
N VAL A 405 14.72 7.16 6.62
CA VAL A 405 14.72 6.66 5.23
C VAL A 405 16.02 5.93 4.87
N ASP A 406 17.18 6.39 5.37
CA ASP A 406 18.47 5.75 5.10
C ASP A 406 18.56 4.35 5.74
N GLU A 407 18.07 4.21 6.97
CA GLU A 407 18.02 2.91 7.66
C GLU A 407 17.03 1.97 6.97
N ALA A 408 15.85 2.49 6.59
CA ALA A 408 14.88 1.72 5.81
C ALA A 408 15.49 1.21 4.50
N LYS A 409 16.24 2.04 3.78
CA LYS A 409 16.93 1.66 2.54
C LYS A 409 17.96 0.54 2.77
N ALA A 410 18.73 0.60 3.85
CA ALA A 410 19.71 -0.43 4.19
C ALA A 410 19.04 -1.77 4.53
N LEU A 411 17.94 -1.74 5.27
CA LEU A 411 17.13 -2.92 5.59
C LEU A 411 16.50 -3.54 4.34
N LEU A 412 15.97 -2.72 3.42
CA LEU A 412 15.41 -3.21 2.16
C LEU A 412 16.47 -3.84 1.26
N ALA A 413 17.68 -3.28 1.20
CA ALA A 413 18.79 -3.90 0.49
C ALA A 413 19.12 -5.30 1.04
N THR A 414 19.05 -5.45 2.37
CA THR A 414 19.21 -6.76 3.03
C THR A 414 18.04 -7.70 2.71
N ALA A 415 16.80 -7.19 2.73
CA ALA A 415 15.62 -7.97 2.35
C ALA A 415 15.72 -8.51 0.92
N VAL A 416 16.18 -7.69 -0.04
CA VAL A 416 16.46 -8.14 -1.42
C VAL A 416 17.53 -9.22 -1.45
N ALA A 417 18.61 -9.08 -0.69
CA ALA A 417 19.68 -10.07 -0.65
C ALA A 417 19.21 -11.43 -0.09
N LYS A 418 18.21 -11.44 0.79
CA LYS A 418 17.65 -12.67 1.41
C LYS A 418 16.47 -13.26 0.64
N GLY A 419 15.60 -12.43 0.09
CA GLY A 419 14.32 -12.85 -0.50
C GLY A 419 14.18 -12.64 -2.00
N GLY A 420 15.12 -11.96 -2.65
CA GLY A 420 15.05 -11.62 -4.07
C GLY A 420 13.96 -10.57 -4.39
N ASP A 421 13.37 -10.68 -5.57
CA ASP A 421 12.43 -9.71 -6.15
C ASP A 421 11.00 -9.91 -5.60
N GLN A 422 10.77 -9.45 -4.36
CA GLN A 422 9.47 -9.55 -3.69
C GLN A 422 8.62 -8.28 -3.94
N PRO A 423 7.31 -8.40 -4.27
CA PRO A 423 6.46 -7.23 -4.55
C PRO A 423 6.43 -6.18 -3.42
N GLN A 424 6.39 -6.62 -2.16
CA GLN A 424 6.36 -5.74 -0.99
C GLN A 424 7.68 -4.99 -0.81
N VAL A 425 8.81 -5.68 -1.03
CA VAL A 425 10.14 -5.09 -0.95
C VAL A 425 10.32 -4.05 -2.06
N ASN A 426 9.92 -4.38 -3.29
CA ASN A 426 9.93 -3.42 -4.39
C ASN A 426 9.06 -2.20 -4.10
N PHE A 427 7.86 -2.40 -3.56
CA PHE A 427 6.98 -1.28 -3.23
C PHE A 427 7.66 -0.31 -2.25
N ASN A 428 8.24 -0.84 -1.18
CA ASN A 428 8.94 -0.05 -0.19
C ASN A 428 10.20 0.64 -0.75
N LEU A 429 10.95 -0.02 -1.66
CA LEU A 429 12.04 0.62 -2.41
C LEU A 429 11.53 1.76 -3.30
N GLY A 430 10.37 1.58 -3.92
CA GLY A 430 9.69 2.61 -4.69
C GLY A 430 9.34 3.83 -3.83
N LEU A 431 8.86 3.63 -2.59
CA LEU A 431 8.61 4.71 -1.64
C LEU A 431 9.90 5.47 -1.26
N VAL A 432 11.00 4.74 -1.02
CA VAL A 432 12.31 5.35 -0.75
C VAL A 432 12.79 6.22 -1.92
N GLU A 433 12.72 5.70 -3.15
CA GLU A 433 13.10 6.44 -4.35
C GLU A 433 12.17 7.63 -4.61
N LEU A 434 10.87 7.51 -4.28
CA LEU A 434 9.90 8.59 -4.38
C LEU A 434 10.23 9.74 -3.41
N THR A 435 10.59 9.43 -2.16
CA THR A 435 11.09 10.44 -1.20
C THR A 435 12.37 11.11 -1.68
N ALA A 436 13.24 10.36 -2.36
CA ALA A 436 14.44 10.89 -3.00
C ALA A 436 14.18 11.65 -4.32
N LYS A 437 12.91 11.79 -4.74
CA LYS A 437 12.49 12.41 -6.01
C LYS A 437 13.04 11.72 -7.26
N ASN A 438 13.44 10.45 -7.15
CA ASN A 438 13.91 9.62 -8.25
C ASN A 438 12.72 8.95 -8.97
N TYR A 439 11.84 9.76 -9.56
CA TYR A 439 10.54 9.29 -10.07
C TYR A 439 10.64 8.11 -11.04
N LYS A 440 11.64 8.13 -11.93
CA LYS A 440 11.85 7.03 -12.88
C LYS A 440 12.09 5.71 -12.15
N LYS A 441 12.99 5.69 -11.17
CA LYS A 441 13.28 4.49 -10.38
C LYS A 441 12.11 4.07 -9.51
N ALA A 442 11.41 5.04 -8.90
CA ALA A 442 10.20 4.76 -8.14
C ALA A 442 9.16 4.03 -8.99
N GLN A 443 8.91 4.50 -10.23
CA GLN A 443 7.98 3.86 -11.16
C GLN A 443 8.44 2.47 -11.62
N GLU A 444 9.75 2.27 -11.84
CA GLU A 444 10.32 0.94 -12.13
C GLU A 444 10.03 -0.06 -11.00
N TYR A 445 10.20 0.35 -9.74
CA TYR A 445 9.89 -0.48 -8.57
C TYR A 445 8.37 -0.70 -8.38
N PHE A 446 7.56 0.34 -8.55
CA PHE A 446 6.10 0.22 -8.49
C PHE A 446 5.56 -0.72 -9.58
N GLY A 447 6.17 -0.76 -10.76
CA GLY A 447 5.84 -1.72 -11.83
C GLY A 447 6.06 -3.18 -11.44
N LYS A 448 6.90 -3.46 -10.44
CA LYS A 448 7.16 -4.81 -9.88
C LYS A 448 6.37 -5.13 -8.62
N SER A 449 5.50 -4.22 -8.19
CA SER A 449 4.81 -4.29 -6.90
C SER A 449 3.37 -4.83 -7.02
N ALA A 450 3.12 -5.69 -8.02
CA ALA A 450 1.80 -6.26 -8.25
C ALA A 450 1.29 -7.00 -6.99
N GLY A 451 0.02 -6.78 -6.63
CA GLY A 451 -0.62 -7.40 -5.47
C GLY A 451 -0.55 -6.59 -4.16
N VAL A 452 0.16 -5.45 -4.10
CA VAL A 452 0.19 -4.57 -2.91
C VAL A 452 -1.15 -3.86 -2.64
N GLY A 453 -1.97 -3.66 -3.67
CA GLY A 453 -3.32 -3.10 -3.53
C GLY A 453 -3.34 -1.57 -3.42
N GLU A 454 -4.16 -1.04 -2.52
CA GLU A 454 -4.48 0.41 -2.45
C GLU A 454 -3.26 1.30 -2.18
N ALA A 455 -2.30 0.83 -1.35
CA ALA A 455 -1.09 1.59 -1.05
C ALA A 455 -0.24 1.88 -2.31
N LEU A 456 -0.27 0.99 -3.30
CA LEU A 456 0.38 1.22 -4.60
C LEU A 456 -0.27 2.36 -5.37
N ALA A 457 -1.60 2.44 -5.35
CA ALA A 457 -2.35 3.51 -5.99
C ALA A 457 -2.09 4.87 -5.31
N GLU A 458 -2.00 4.89 -3.97
CA GLU A 458 -1.61 6.10 -3.23
C GLU A 458 -0.19 6.57 -3.58
N ALA A 459 0.77 5.66 -3.68
CA ALA A 459 2.13 5.99 -4.06
C ALA A 459 2.24 6.54 -5.48
N GLN A 460 1.49 5.98 -6.43
CA GLN A 460 1.35 6.54 -7.78
C GLN A 460 0.70 7.92 -7.74
N GLY A 461 -0.33 8.11 -6.91
CA GLY A 461 -0.97 9.41 -6.69
C GLY A 461 0.01 10.48 -6.22
N VAL A 462 0.84 10.18 -5.22
CA VAL A 462 1.89 11.10 -4.74
C VAL A 462 2.91 11.39 -5.84
N ALA A 463 3.35 10.37 -6.58
CA ALA A 463 4.25 10.57 -7.71
C ALA A 463 3.66 11.52 -8.78
N TYR A 464 2.37 11.39 -9.09
CA TYR A 464 1.69 12.29 -10.01
C TYR A 464 1.52 13.72 -9.48
N ILE A 465 1.32 13.91 -8.17
CA ILE A 465 1.36 15.27 -7.59
C ILE A 465 2.75 15.87 -7.82
N GLN A 466 3.78 15.11 -7.49
CA GLN A 466 5.17 15.56 -7.56
C GLN A 466 5.69 15.74 -9.01
N SER A 467 5.02 15.15 -10.02
CA SER A 467 5.24 15.41 -11.45
C SER A 467 4.34 16.51 -12.03
N GLY A 468 3.45 17.10 -11.23
CA GLY A 468 2.53 18.15 -11.69
C GLY A 468 1.32 17.64 -12.49
N GLU A 469 1.02 16.34 -12.44
CA GLU A 469 -0.05 15.66 -13.17
C GLU A 469 -1.30 15.46 -12.28
N TYR A 470 -1.84 16.55 -11.73
CA TYR A 470 -2.85 16.52 -10.66
C TYR A 470 -4.12 15.73 -10.98
N ASN A 471 -4.60 15.77 -12.22
CA ASN A 471 -5.79 14.98 -12.61
C ASN A 471 -5.50 13.47 -12.58
N LYS A 472 -4.30 13.03 -12.98
CA LYS A 472 -3.89 11.64 -12.84
C LYS A 472 -3.74 11.25 -11.37
N ALA A 473 -3.22 12.16 -10.55
CA ALA A 473 -3.15 11.94 -9.10
C ALA A 473 -4.55 11.72 -8.50
N VAL A 474 -5.54 12.56 -8.83
CA VAL A 474 -6.92 12.40 -8.37
C VAL A 474 -7.50 11.05 -8.79
N THR A 475 -7.24 10.59 -10.01
CA THR A 475 -7.67 9.26 -10.47
C THR A 475 -6.97 8.14 -9.70
N ALA A 476 -5.66 8.24 -9.48
CA ALA A 476 -4.89 7.23 -8.75
C ALA A 476 -5.33 7.09 -7.29
N PHE A 477 -5.58 8.21 -6.58
CA PHE A 477 -6.07 8.16 -5.20
C PHE A 477 -7.49 7.59 -5.07
N GLY A 478 -8.33 7.70 -6.10
CA GLY A 478 -9.69 7.16 -6.09
C GLY A 478 -10.52 7.65 -4.90
N ASN A 479 -10.80 6.73 -3.97
CA ASN A 479 -11.59 6.95 -2.75
C ASN A 479 -10.73 7.10 -1.47
N SER A 480 -9.40 7.17 -1.59
CA SER A 480 -8.50 7.40 -0.45
C SER A 480 -8.88 8.66 0.32
N THR A 481 -8.86 8.58 1.66
CA THR A 481 -9.14 9.67 2.59
C THR A 481 -7.89 10.19 3.28
N SER A 482 -6.76 10.24 2.54
CA SER A 482 -5.47 10.75 3.02
C SER A 482 -5.28 12.27 2.76
N ASN A 483 -4.31 12.89 3.46
CA ASN A 483 -3.94 14.28 3.18
C ASN A 483 -3.44 14.43 1.73
N ASN A 484 -2.65 13.46 1.24
CA ASN A 484 -2.19 13.44 -0.14
C ASN A 484 -3.35 13.39 -1.15
N ALA A 485 -4.41 12.61 -0.89
CA ALA A 485 -5.60 12.57 -1.75
C ALA A 485 -6.36 13.92 -1.73
N ALA A 486 -6.50 14.55 -0.57
CA ALA A 486 -7.08 15.88 -0.46
C ALA A 486 -6.23 16.94 -1.19
N LEU A 487 -4.90 16.83 -1.09
CA LEU A 487 -3.95 17.70 -1.78
C LEU A 487 -4.06 17.56 -3.30
N ALA A 488 -4.15 16.35 -3.84
CA ALA A 488 -4.38 16.12 -5.26
C ALA A 488 -5.65 16.84 -5.75
N ASN A 489 -6.74 16.73 -4.99
CA ASN A 489 -7.99 17.40 -5.33
C ASN A 489 -7.88 18.93 -5.24
N LEU A 490 -7.18 19.47 -4.22
CA LEU A 490 -6.92 20.89 -4.08
C LEU A 490 -6.12 21.45 -5.27
N LEU A 491 -5.07 20.74 -5.68
CA LEU A 491 -4.20 21.14 -6.81
C LEU A 491 -4.92 21.00 -8.16
N ALA A 492 -5.85 20.04 -8.28
CA ALA A 492 -6.73 19.91 -9.44
C ALA A 492 -7.88 20.92 -9.47
N GLY A 493 -8.04 21.76 -8.43
CA GLY A 493 -9.13 22.74 -8.33
C GLY A 493 -10.48 22.18 -7.88
N ASN A 494 -10.52 20.92 -7.43
CA ASN A 494 -11.73 20.24 -6.96
C ASN A 494 -12.00 20.54 -5.48
N TYR A 495 -12.25 21.80 -5.12
CA TYR A 495 -12.29 22.24 -3.72
C TYR A 495 -13.33 21.54 -2.86
N GLN A 496 -14.54 21.29 -3.38
CA GLN A 496 -15.58 20.58 -2.63
C GLN A 496 -15.17 19.13 -2.32
N LYS A 497 -14.55 18.44 -3.30
CA LYS A 497 -14.04 17.09 -3.11
C LYS A 497 -12.84 17.09 -2.15
N ALA A 498 -11.93 18.07 -2.28
CA ALA A 498 -10.81 18.23 -1.34
C ALA A 498 -11.29 18.40 0.11
N THR A 499 -12.33 19.22 0.34
CA THR A 499 -12.96 19.37 1.66
C THR A 499 -13.55 18.05 2.18
N ALA A 500 -14.30 17.33 1.34
CA ALA A 500 -14.90 16.05 1.75
C ALA A 500 -13.84 15.01 2.12
N VAL A 501 -12.74 14.94 1.35
CA VAL A 501 -11.63 14.00 1.58
C VAL A 501 -10.86 14.36 2.85
N VAL A 502 -10.48 15.64 3.04
CA VAL A 502 -9.70 16.05 4.23
C VAL A 502 -10.50 15.90 5.53
N ASP A 503 -11.83 16.05 5.48
CA ASP A 503 -12.72 15.88 6.63
C ASP A 503 -12.93 14.40 7.01
N ALA A 504 -12.63 13.47 6.09
CA ALA A 504 -12.71 12.02 6.30
C ALA A 504 -11.38 11.39 6.76
N VAL A 505 -10.32 12.19 6.96
CA VAL A 505 -9.04 11.71 7.50
C VAL A 505 -9.25 11.20 8.93
N LYS A 506 -9.02 9.92 9.17
CA LYS A 506 -9.32 9.24 10.45
C LYS A 506 -8.56 9.83 11.65
N ASN A 507 -7.28 10.20 11.43
CA ASN A 507 -6.39 10.73 12.46
C ASN A 507 -5.82 12.08 11.98
N PRO A 508 -6.57 13.19 12.12
CA PRO A 508 -6.14 14.48 11.61
C PRO A 508 -4.93 15.02 12.37
N THR A 509 -3.94 15.53 11.64
CA THR A 509 -2.72 16.14 12.17
C THR A 509 -2.66 17.64 11.91
N ALA A 510 -1.59 18.31 12.35
CA ALA A 510 -1.35 19.71 12.00
C ALA A 510 -1.34 19.94 10.47
N ASP A 511 -0.79 18.99 9.70
CA ASP A 511 -0.81 19.01 8.23
C ASP A 511 -2.23 18.91 7.66
N THR A 512 -3.08 18.03 8.21
CA THR A 512 -4.48 17.91 7.81
C THR A 512 -5.22 19.25 7.97
N TYR A 513 -5.06 19.90 9.14
CA TYR A 513 -5.70 21.18 9.40
C TYR A 513 -5.12 22.31 8.56
N TYR A 514 -3.80 22.31 8.31
CA TYR A 514 -3.18 23.29 7.45
C TYR A 514 -3.65 23.16 5.99
N LEU A 515 -3.78 21.93 5.48
CA LEU A 515 -4.34 21.66 4.16
C LEU A 515 -5.79 22.15 4.08
N LYS A 516 -6.59 21.94 5.13
CA LYS A 516 -7.97 22.47 5.21
C LYS A 516 -7.99 24.00 5.20
N ALA A 517 -7.02 24.67 5.81
CA ALA A 517 -6.88 26.13 5.72
C ALA A 517 -6.54 26.58 4.29
N LEU A 518 -5.65 25.88 3.57
CA LEU A 518 -5.34 26.18 2.18
C LEU A 518 -6.56 26.02 1.26
N ILE A 519 -7.37 24.97 1.47
CA ILE A 519 -8.66 24.81 0.78
C ILE A 519 -9.57 26.01 1.07
N GLY A 520 -9.63 26.46 2.33
CA GLY A 520 -10.38 27.66 2.73
C GLY A 520 -9.89 28.92 2.02
N ALA A 521 -8.57 29.12 1.93
CA ALA A 521 -7.97 30.28 1.28
C ALA A 521 -8.31 30.35 -0.22
N ARG A 522 -8.17 29.22 -0.94
CA ARG A 522 -8.49 29.11 -2.37
C ARG A 522 -9.99 29.19 -2.67
N SER A 523 -10.84 28.73 -1.74
CA SER A 523 -12.31 28.87 -1.81
C SER A 523 -12.84 30.19 -1.27
N SER A 524 -11.96 31.09 -0.80
CA SER A 524 -12.32 32.38 -0.16
C SER A 524 -13.24 32.25 1.07
N ASN A 525 -13.10 31.17 1.82
CA ASN A 525 -13.80 30.93 3.07
C ASN A 525 -12.92 31.35 4.27
N LYS A 526 -13.07 32.60 4.75
CA LYS A 526 -12.29 33.16 5.87
C LYS A 526 -12.45 32.32 7.13
N ASP A 527 -13.68 31.97 7.51
CA ASP A 527 -13.94 31.27 8.76
C ASP A 527 -13.26 29.89 8.79
N GLN A 528 -13.22 29.20 7.66
CA GLN A 528 -12.47 27.95 7.51
C GLN A 528 -10.96 28.17 7.63
N VAL A 529 -10.40 29.24 7.05
CA VAL A 529 -8.97 29.57 7.21
C VAL A 529 -8.62 29.75 8.69
N ILE A 530 -9.35 30.62 9.39
CA ILE A 530 -9.08 30.94 10.79
C ILE A 530 -9.23 29.71 11.67
N SER A 531 -10.38 29.03 11.61
CA SER A 531 -10.65 27.86 12.46
C SER A 531 -9.69 26.70 12.21
N SER A 532 -9.26 26.47 10.96
CA SER A 532 -8.34 25.38 10.62
C SER A 532 -6.90 25.73 10.99
N LEU A 533 -6.43 26.96 10.78
CA LEU A 533 -5.10 27.38 11.22
C LEU A 533 -4.98 27.37 12.74
N THR A 534 -6.00 27.78 13.48
CA THR A 534 -6.01 27.66 14.95
C THR A 534 -5.76 26.22 15.39
N LYS A 535 -6.43 25.24 14.77
CA LYS A 535 -6.21 23.81 15.07
C LYS A 535 -4.81 23.33 14.66
N ALA A 536 -4.33 23.75 13.49
CA ALA A 536 -2.98 23.42 13.04
C ALA A 536 -1.91 23.93 14.02
N ILE A 537 -2.05 25.17 14.50
CA ILE A 537 -1.12 25.84 15.42
C ILE A 537 -1.19 25.25 16.83
N GLN A 538 -2.38 24.86 17.28
CA GLN A 538 -2.56 24.14 18.54
C GLN A 538 -1.87 22.77 18.51
N ALA A 539 -1.93 22.07 17.37
CA ALA A 539 -1.26 20.78 17.19
C ALA A 539 0.27 20.94 17.02
N ASP A 540 0.72 21.96 16.28
CA ASP A 540 2.13 22.33 16.14
C ASP A 540 2.29 23.85 15.96
N LYS A 541 2.92 24.50 16.95
CA LYS A 541 3.15 25.95 16.96
C LYS A 541 3.99 26.45 15.79
N SER A 542 4.78 25.60 15.13
CA SER A 542 5.58 25.95 13.96
C SER A 542 4.71 26.47 12.79
N TYR A 543 3.43 26.05 12.76
CA TYR A 543 2.49 26.43 11.71
C TYR A 543 2.12 27.92 11.73
N ALA A 544 2.30 28.62 12.85
CA ALA A 544 2.09 30.06 12.93
C ALA A 544 3.07 30.79 12.00
N LYS A 545 4.37 30.48 12.13
CA LYS A 545 5.41 31.00 11.24
C LYS A 545 5.21 30.51 9.79
N LYS A 546 4.84 29.24 9.61
CA LYS A 546 4.57 28.66 8.28
C LYS A 546 3.46 29.43 7.54
N ALA A 547 2.36 29.74 8.22
CA ALA A 547 1.21 30.47 7.70
C ALA A 547 1.50 31.96 7.46
N ALA A 548 2.17 32.64 8.39
CA ALA A 548 2.57 34.04 8.23
C ALA A 548 3.49 34.27 7.01
N CYS A 549 4.20 33.22 6.59
CA CYS A 549 5.13 33.24 5.47
C CYS A 549 4.54 32.68 4.17
N ASP A 550 3.30 32.20 4.16
CA ASP A 550 2.69 31.58 2.99
C ASP A 550 1.93 32.60 2.13
N ILE A 551 2.26 32.67 0.85
CA ILE A 551 1.63 33.60 -0.08
C ILE A 551 0.15 33.29 -0.28
N GLU A 552 -0.28 32.04 -0.06
CA GLU A 552 -1.69 31.62 -0.10
C GLU A 552 -2.53 32.36 0.95
N PHE A 553 -1.91 32.82 2.05
CA PHE A 553 -2.59 33.57 3.11
C PHE A 553 -2.33 35.09 3.06
N ALA A 554 -1.63 35.60 2.06
CA ALA A 554 -1.20 37.01 2.02
C ALA A 554 -2.36 38.01 2.18
N LYS A 555 -3.53 37.69 1.59
CA LYS A 555 -4.74 38.54 1.71
C LYS A 555 -5.30 38.64 3.13
N TYR A 556 -4.94 37.72 4.03
CA TYR A 556 -5.39 37.68 5.42
C TYR A 556 -4.40 38.35 6.38
N LEU A 557 -3.20 38.76 5.94
CA LEU A 557 -2.19 39.39 6.80
C LEU A 557 -2.60 40.77 7.34
N ILE A 558 -3.67 41.36 6.82
CA ILE A 558 -4.25 42.62 7.31
C ILE A 558 -5.45 42.39 8.25
N ASP A 559 -5.89 41.15 8.40
CA ASP A 559 -7.04 40.77 9.21
C ASP A 559 -6.65 40.56 10.67
N SER A 560 -7.38 41.17 11.60
CA SER A 560 -7.07 41.11 13.03
C SER A 560 -7.18 39.69 13.60
N ASP A 561 -8.14 38.90 13.13
CA ASP A 561 -8.39 37.55 13.65
C ASP A 561 -7.27 36.62 13.17
N PHE A 562 -6.83 36.77 11.92
CA PHE A 562 -5.67 36.07 11.40
C PHE A 562 -4.39 36.45 12.15
N LEU A 563 -4.15 37.75 12.34
CA LEU A 563 -2.96 38.23 13.05
C LEU A 563 -2.91 37.76 14.51
N ALA A 564 -4.06 37.59 15.16
CA ALA A 564 -4.15 37.11 16.53
C ALA A 564 -3.74 35.63 16.69
N ILE A 565 -3.78 34.83 15.62
CA ILE A 565 -3.42 33.41 15.67
C ILE A 565 -2.02 33.11 15.15
N VAL A 566 -1.44 33.97 14.28
CA VAL A 566 -0.10 33.73 13.70
C VAL A 566 1.04 34.51 14.35
N LYS A 567 0.73 35.49 15.21
CA LYS A 567 1.70 36.20 16.05
C LYS A 567 1.81 35.53 17.41
#